data_AF-A0A8D0L8Y7-F1
#
_entry.id   AF-A0A8D0L8Y7-F1
#
_cell.length_a   1.000
_cell.length_b   1.000
_cell.length_c   1.000
_cell.angle_alpha   90.00
_cell.angle_beta   90.00
_cell.angle_gamma   90.00
#
_symmetry.space_group_name_H-M   'P 1'
#
loop_
_entity.id
_entity.type
_entity.pdbx_description
1 polymer ?
#
loop_
_entity_poly.entity_id
_entity_poly.type
_entity_poly.pdbx_seq_one_letter_code
_entity_poly.pdbx_strand_id
1 'polypeptide(L)'
;MSQTHVLISSQPNGVGPAAVLEFWAQALASQQLWHRERATLYLMDHLCKAAFQYNQEDCIQKLLYQQHKNALGYHCDKGLLSSLVSWIVAGNVTPSFTEGNANPAQVWFSWTVLNMESIFEEDSQLRRVVEGELVINSSMPDQALKKAQAQLKLHIVPSLQRLLIYRWAHQALATPADHPLLPLIWQKFFLLYLHRPGPQYGLPVDGCIGQRFFQSPAHVSLLSDMKQRLIEVADFHHAASKALRVESLADAGESASQKGRGVPDYLTSPELHKELVRLFFVFVLWLEEESFQKGDTYIPSLPKQYDAYRLAKIMHKQQFGCNCLGARTSTILGGDLTY
;
A
#
# COMPACT_ATOMS: atom_id res chain seq x y z
N MET A 1 3.98 25.64 5.18
CA MET A 1 2.72 26.37 4.95
C MET A 1 1.51 25.46 5.08
N SER A 2 1.37 24.38 4.30
CA SER A 2 0.23 23.44 4.40
C SER A 2 0.05 22.84 5.81
N GLN A 3 1.11 22.31 6.43
CA GLN A 3 1.04 21.75 7.80
C GLN A 3 0.61 22.78 8.84
N THR A 4 1.07 24.03 8.72
CA THR A 4 0.68 25.14 9.60
C THR A 4 -0.80 25.47 9.44
N HIS A 5 -1.32 25.46 8.20
CA HIS A 5 -2.74 25.71 7.95
C HIS A 5 -3.61 24.58 8.52
N VAL A 6 -3.17 23.32 8.39
CA VAL A 6 -3.87 22.17 8.98
C VAL A 6 -3.90 22.29 10.51
N LEU A 7 -2.76 22.59 11.14
CA LEU A 7 -2.67 22.79 12.60
C LEU A 7 -3.61 23.91 13.09
N ILE A 8 -3.61 25.05 12.41
CA ILE A 8 -4.48 26.20 12.75
C ILE A 8 -5.96 25.83 12.56
N SER A 9 -6.29 25.09 11.49
CA SER A 9 -7.66 24.67 11.20
C SER A 9 -8.25 23.64 12.16
N SER A 10 -7.39 22.95 12.93
CA SER A 10 -7.79 21.97 13.94
C SER A 10 -8.17 22.62 15.29
N GLN A 11 -8.04 23.95 15.43
CA GLN A 11 -8.48 24.67 16.62
C GLN A 11 -10.02 24.83 16.66
N PRO A 12 -10.62 25.05 17.84
CA PRO A 12 -12.04 25.36 17.96
C PRO A 12 -12.41 26.54 17.05
N ASN A 13 -13.47 26.39 16.24
CA ASN A 13 -13.93 27.32 15.19
C ASN A 13 -13.14 27.31 13.86
N GLY A 14 -12.15 26.43 13.70
CA GLY A 14 -11.49 26.20 12.42
C GLY A 14 -12.33 25.38 11.44
N VAL A 15 -12.01 25.46 10.14
CA VAL A 15 -12.68 24.69 9.07
C VAL A 15 -12.37 23.18 9.10
N GLY A 16 -11.48 22.75 9.99
CA GLY A 16 -11.03 21.37 10.14
C GLY A 16 -9.94 20.96 9.14
N PRO A 17 -9.14 19.93 9.50
CA PRO A 17 -8.00 19.47 8.69
C PRO A 17 -8.42 18.95 7.30
N ALA A 18 -9.59 18.32 7.20
CA ALA A 18 -10.12 17.78 5.95
C ALA A 18 -10.28 18.85 4.88
N ALA A 19 -10.91 19.99 5.22
CA ALA A 19 -11.18 21.06 4.28
C ALA A 19 -9.89 21.70 3.75
N VAL A 20 -8.87 21.86 4.62
CA VAL A 20 -7.56 22.40 4.22
C VAL A 20 -6.84 21.42 3.28
N LEU A 21 -6.83 20.14 3.61
CA LEU A 21 -6.20 19.10 2.79
C LEU A 21 -6.87 18.99 1.42
N GLU A 22 -8.20 18.96 1.38
CA GLU A 22 -8.98 18.91 0.15
C GLU A 22 -8.73 20.14 -0.73
N PHE A 23 -8.77 21.34 -0.16
CA PHE A 23 -8.49 22.58 -0.89
C PHE A 23 -7.11 22.55 -1.57
N TRP A 24 -6.06 22.22 -0.83
CA TRP A 24 -4.71 22.20 -1.39
C TRP A 24 -4.53 21.08 -2.41
N ALA A 25 -5.07 19.90 -2.14
CA ALA A 25 -5.02 18.78 -3.09
C ALA A 25 -5.75 19.13 -4.39
N GLN A 26 -6.90 19.79 -4.31
CA GLN A 26 -7.67 20.24 -5.46
C GLN A 26 -6.94 21.35 -6.23
N ALA A 27 -6.33 22.32 -5.54
CA ALA A 27 -5.55 23.37 -6.17
C ALA A 27 -4.37 22.78 -6.96
N LEU A 28 -3.63 21.84 -6.38
CA LEU A 28 -2.53 21.14 -7.06
C LEU A 28 -3.04 20.30 -8.24
N ALA A 29 -4.12 19.54 -8.05
CA ALA A 29 -4.71 18.68 -9.09
C ALA A 29 -5.40 19.45 -10.23
N SER A 30 -5.67 20.75 -10.04
CA SER A 30 -6.25 21.61 -11.08
C SER A 30 -5.24 22.03 -12.16
N GLN A 31 -3.94 21.87 -11.89
CA GLN A 31 -2.89 22.21 -12.85
C GLN A 31 -2.83 21.16 -13.98
N GLN A 32 -2.56 21.60 -15.21
CA GLN A 32 -2.41 20.68 -16.33
C GLN A 32 -1.21 19.76 -16.09
N LEU A 33 -1.40 18.46 -16.32
CA LEU A 33 -0.35 17.44 -16.15
C LEU A 33 0.30 17.43 -14.74
N TRP A 34 -0.43 17.84 -13.70
CA TRP A 34 0.05 17.92 -12.31
C TRP A 34 0.75 16.63 -11.82
N HIS A 35 0.29 15.47 -12.29
CA HIS A 35 0.81 14.14 -11.94
C HIS A 35 2.17 13.81 -12.57
N ARG A 36 2.71 14.69 -13.43
CA ARG A 36 4.05 14.55 -14.03
C ARG A 36 5.06 15.51 -13.43
N GLU A 37 4.58 16.56 -12.76
CA GLU A 37 5.43 17.59 -12.21
C GLU A 37 5.98 17.18 -10.83
N ARG A 38 7.30 17.07 -10.73
CA ARG A 38 7.98 16.61 -9.51
C ARG A 38 7.68 17.49 -8.29
N ALA A 39 7.63 18.81 -8.46
CA ALA A 39 7.34 19.75 -7.37
C ALA A 39 5.91 19.55 -6.84
N THR A 40 4.94 19.43 -7.75
CA THR A 40 3.54 19.18 -7.41
C THR A 40 3.36 17.84 -6.71
N LEU A 41 3.98 16.77 -7.22
CA LEU A 41 3.94 15.45 -6.57
C LEU A 41 4.64 15.43 -5.20
N TYR A 42 5.72 16.19 -5.03
CA TYR A 42 6.38 16.34 -3.73
C TYR A 42 5.46 17.01 -2.70
N LEU A 43 4.74 18.06 -3.10
CA LEU A 43 3.73 18.70 -2.25
C LEU A 43 2.55 17.76 -1.97
N MET A 44 2.09 17.02 -2.97
CA MET A 44 1.01 16.04 -2.82
C MET A 44 1.40 14.92 -1.84
N ASP A 45 2.63 14.43 -1.88
CA ASP A 45 3.14 13.45 -0.92
C ASP A 45 3.06 13.97 0.52
N HIS A 46 3.41 15.24 0.75
CA HIS A 46 3.29 15.87 2.07
C HIS A 46 1.83 16.04 2.51
N LEU A 47 0.91 16.32 1.58
CA LEU A 47 -0.52 16.37 1.87
C LEU A 47 -1.04 14.98 2.24
N CYS A 48 -0.64 13.93 1.51
CA CYS A 48 -0.97 12.54 1.83
C CYS A 48 -0.42 12.12 3.21
N LYS A 49 0.82 12.50 3.54
CA LYS A 49 1.40 12.28 4.87
C LYS A 49 0.57 12.96 5.95
N ALA A 50 0.21 14.23 5.76
CA ALA A 50 -0.62 14.95 6.71
C ALA A 50 -2.01 14.31 6.83
N ALA A 51 -2.65 13.95 5.72
CA ALA A 51 -3.94 13.27 5.71
C ALA A 51 -3.89 11.95 6.50
N PHE A 52 -2.82 11.17 6.36
CA PHE A 52 -2.62 9.98 7.19
C PHE A 52 -2.50 10.32 8.68
N GLN A 53 -1.67 11.32 9.03
CA GLN A 53 -1.45 11.73 10.42
C GLN A 53 -2.73 12.25 11.11
N TYR A 54 -3.59 12.95 10.38
CA TYR A 54 -4.84 13.50 10.90
C TYR A 54 -6.06 12.59 10.72
N ASN A 55 -5.87 11.35 10.22
CA ASN A 55 -6.95 10.45 9.84
C ASN A 55 -7.98 11.15 8.93
N GLN A 56 -7.50 11.68 7.80
CA GLN A 56 -8.29 12.35 6.76
C GLN A 56 -7.93 11.85 5.35
N GLU A 57 -7.42 10.62 5.21
CA GLU A 57 -7.00 10.04 3.93
C GLU A 57 -8.12 10.08 2.87
N ASP A 58 -9.36 9.85 3.30
CA ASP A 58 -10.55 9.79 2.43
C ASP A 58 -10.75 11.05 1.59
N CYS A 59 -10.43 12.25 2.10
CA CYS A 59 -10.65 13.49 1.33
C CYS A 59 -9.76 13.53 0.07
N ILE A 60 -8.48 13.16 0.21
CA ILE A 60 -7.54 13.11 -0.91
C ILE A 60 -7.86 11.91 -1.81
N GLN A 61 -8.18 10.75 -1.23
CA GLN A 61 -8.53 9.56 -2.01
C GLN A 61 -9.76 9.78 -2.90
N LYS A 62 -10.82 10.43 -2.39
CA LYS A 62 -12.02 10.76 -3.17
C LYS A 62 -11.71 11.69 -4.33
N LEU A 63 -10.91 12.73 -4.09
CA LEU A 63 -10.45 13.64 -5.14
C LEU A 63 -9.67 12.88 -6.23
N LEU A 64 -8.69 12.05 -5.84
CA LEU A 64 -7.90 11.28 -6.79
C LEU A 64 -8.75 10.26 -7.55
N TYR A 65 -9.71 9.61 -6.90
CA TYR A 65 -10.64 8.69 -7.55
C TYR A 65 -11.47 9.39 -8.63
N GLN A 66 -11.98 10.61 -8.34
CA GLN A 66 -12.68 11.41 -9.34
C GLN A 66 -11.77 11.78 -10.52
N GLN A 67 -10.55 12.24 -10.23
CA GLN A 67 -9.56 12.52 -11.28
C GLN A 67 -9.29 11.28 -12.12
N HIS A 68 -9.14 10.10 -11.51
CA HIS A 68 -8.89 8.83 -12.18
C HIS A 68 -10.07 8.37 -13.05
N LYS A 69 -11.31 8.56 -12.59
CA LYS A 69 -12.51 8.28 -13.40
C LYS A 69 -12.66 9.20 -14.60
N ASN A 70 -12.44 10.50 -14.42
CA ASN A 70 -12.40 11.46 -15.51
C ASN A 70 -11.32 11.08 -16.51
N ALA A 71 -10.20 10.61 -15.97
CA ALA A 71 -9.14 10.03 -16.74
C ALA A 71 -9.67 8.81 -17.57
N LEU A 72 -10.31 7.83 -16.97
CA LEU A 72 -10.75 6.65 -17.71
C LEU A 72 -11.90 6.93 -18.72
N GLY A 73 -12.33 8.19 -18.87
CA GLY A 73 -13.41 8.56 -19.78
C GLY A 73 -14.78 8.09 -19.29
N TYR A 74 -14.92 7.73 -18.01
CA TYR A 74 -16.21 7.39 -17.41
C TYR A 74 -17.05 8.65 -17.27
N HIS A 75 -17.87 8.94 -18.27
CA HIS A 75 -18.92 9.96 -18.22
C HIS A 75 -20.28 9.28 -18.16
N CYS A 76 -21.03 9.48 -17.08
CA CYS A 76 -22.47 9.24 -17.01
C CYS A 76 -23.10 10.63 -17.19
N ASP A 77 -23.40 11.01 -18.42
CA ASP A 77 -24.05 12.26 -18.83
C ASP A 77 -23.59 13.58 -18.15
N LYS A 78 -22.86 14.41 -18.91
CA LYS A 78 -23.20 15.83 -19.13
C LYS A 78 -22.18 16.46 -20.08
N GLY A 79 -22.71 16.99 -21.18
CA GLY A 79 -21.97 17.87 -22.06
C GLY A 79 -21.52 19.12 -21.31
N LEU A 80 -20.22 19.39 -21.39
CA LEU A 80 -19.57 20.70 -21.54
C LEU A 80 -18.09 20.53 -21.16
N LEU A 81 -17.22 20.88 -22.12
CA LEU A 81 -15.74 21.00 -22.05
C LEU A 81 -14.98 19.66 -22.04
N SER A 82 -14.55 19.03 -23.15
CA SER A 82 -13.81 19.53 -24.32
C SER A 82 -12.52 20.30 -23.98
N SER A 83 -11.53 19.66 -23.33
CA SER A 83 -10.10 20.04 -23.47
C SER A 83 -9.06 19.17 -22.71
N LEU A 84 -9.25 17.85 -22.49
CA LEU A 84 -8.13 16.99 -22.02
C LEU A 84 -8.19 15.59 -22.66
N VAL A 85 -7.96 15.53 -23.97
CA VAL A 85 -7.79 14.28 -24.74
C VAL A 85 -6.39 14.24 -25.37
N SER A 86 -5.33 14.45 -24.58
CA SER A 86 -3.93 14.38 -25.03
C SER A 86 -3.18 13.11 -24.63
N TRP A 87 -3.88 12.08 -24.16
CA TRP A 87 -3.28 10.94 -23.49
C TRP A 87 -3.87 9.60 -23.95
N ILE A 88 -4.90 9.63 -24.81
CA ILE A 88 -5.38 8.49 -25.61
C ILE A 88 -4.48 8.30 -26.87
N VAL A 89 -3.18 8.58 -26.79
CA VAL A 89 -2.26 8.47 -27.96
C VAL A 89 -1.15 7.42 -27.75
N ALA A 90 -1.17 6.67 -26.64
CA ALA A 90 -0.25 5.55 -26.44
C ALA A 90 -1.00 4.28 -25.95
N GLY A 91 -1.89 3.77 -26.79
CA GLY A 91 -2.48 2.42 -26.71
C GLY A 91 -3.04 1.97 -25.36
N ASN A 92 -4.36 2.02 -25.17
CA ASN A 92 -5.19 1.19 -24.27
C ASN A 92 -4.68 0.85 -22.84
N VAL A 93 -3.74 1.59 -22.24
CA VAL A 93 -3.08 1.21 -20.99
C VAL A 93 -3.61 2.07 -19.83
N THR A 94 -4.36 1.46 -18.89
CA THR A 94 -5.12 2.11 -17.79
C THR A 94 -4.31 3.15 -17.01
N PRO A 95 -4.48 4.45 -17.26
CA PRO A 95 -3.63 5.49 -16.70
C PRO A 95 -3.49 5.44 -15.18
N SER A 96 -2.30 5.73 -14.68
CA SER A 96 -1.98 5.77 -13.24
C SER A 96 -1.30 7.10 -12.93
N PHE A 97 -1.58 7.69 -11.77
CA PHE A 97 -0.89 8.90 -11.31
C PHE A 97 0.53 8.64 -10.80
N THR A 98 0.89 7.37 -10.59
CA THR A 98 2.27 6.92 -10.46
C THR A 98 2.64 6.20 -11.75
N GLU A 99 3.17 6.94 -12.73
CA GLU A 99 3.71 6.37 -13.96
C GLU A 99 5.12 5.80 -13.69
N GLY A 100 5.39 4.55 -14.10
CA GLY A 100 6.74 3.95 -14.05
C GLY A 100 7.03 3.06 -12.83
N ASN A 101 8.32 2.81 -12.58
CA ASN A 101 8.82 2.05 -11.43
C ASN A 101 8.50 2.80 -10.12
N ALA A 102 8.25 2.06 -9.04
CA ALA A 102 7.90 2.63 -7.74
C ALA A 102 8.93 3.70 -7.29
N ASN A 103 8.42 4.87 -6.87
CA ASN A 103 9.24 6.02 -6.52
C ASN A 103 9.54 6.05 -5.00
N PRO A 104 10.82 5.95 -4.58
CA PRO A 104 11.19 6.00 -3.16
C PRO A 104 10.93 7.37 -2.51
N ALA A 105 10.81 8.45 -3.28
CA ALA A 105 10.67 9.80 -2.75
C ALA A 105 9.22 10.24 -2.48
N GLN A 106 8.22 9.45 -2.90
CA GLN A 106 6.80 9.83 -2.88
C GLN A 106 5.93 8.68 -2.32
N VAL A 107 6.37 8.09 -1.22
CA VAL A 107 5.76 6.88 -0.65
C VAL A 107 4.34 7.13 -0.14
N TRP A 108 4.04 8.28 0.46
CA TRP A 108 2.71 8.62 0.96
C TRP A 108 1.72 8.86 -0.18
N PHE A 109 2.17 9.51 -1.24
CA PHE A 109 1.38 9.68 -2.45
C PHE A 109 1.11 8.33 -3.11
N SER A 110 2.14 7.50 -3.32
CA SER A 110 1.98 6.14 -3.85
C SER A 110 1.02 5.30 -3.02
N TRP A 111 1.12 5.35 -1.68
CA TRP A 111 0.18 4.69 -0.78
C TRP A 111 -1.27 5.11 -1.06
N THR A 112 -1.51 6.41 -1.19
CA THR A 112 -2.85 6.95 -1.43
C THR A 112 -3.38 6.54 -2.80
N VAL A 113 -2.55 6.62 -3.84
CA VAL A 113 -2.90 6.22 -5.22
C VAL A 113 -3.23 4.73 -5.28
N LEU A 114 -2.38 3.86 -4.71
CA LEU A 114 -2.61 2.42 -4.75
C LEU A 114 -3.86 2.00 -3.97
N ASN A 115 -4.17 2.65 -2.84
CA ASN A 115 -5.43 2.43 -2.12
C ASN A 115 -6.64 2.85 -2.96
N MET A 116 -6.57 3.99 -3.64
CA MET A 116 -7.63 4.43 -4.55
C MET A 116 -7.81 3.47 -5.72
N GLU A 117 -6.73 3.01 -6.34
CA GLU A 117 -6.79 2.04 -7.44
C GLU A 117 -7.29 0.67 -6.99
N SER A 118 -7.10 0.32 -5.70
CA SER A 118 -7.70 -0.87 -5.09
C SER A 118 -9.22 -0.84 -5.13
N ILE A 119 -9.81 0.33 -4.88
CA ILE A 119 -11.26 0.52 -5.00
C ILE A 119 -11.70 0.29 -6.44
N PHE A 120 -10.97 0.83 -7.43
CA PHE A 120 -11.31 0.65 -8.84
C PHE A 120 -11.17 -0.81 -9.32
N GLU A 121 -10.10 -1.51 -8.92
CA GLU A 121 -9.91 -2.93 -9.26
C GLU A 121 -11.02 -3.82 -8.64
N GLU A 122 -11.51 -3.44 -7.46
CA GLU A 122 -12.64 -4.11 -6.79
C GLU A 122 -13.98 -3.79 -7.44
N ASP A 123 -14.28 -2.52 -7.72
CA ASP A 123 -15.50 -2.07 -8.38
C ASP A 123 -15.66 -2.70 -9.78
N SER A 124 -14.56 -2.81 -10.53
CA SER A 124 -14.54 -3.42 -11.86
C SER A 124 -14.69 -4.95 -11.83
N GLN A 125 -14.60 -5.58 -10.65
CA GLN A 125 -14.53 -7.04 -10.47
C GLN A 125 -13.34 -7.71 -11.18
N LEU A 126 -12.37 -6.93 -11.68
CA LEU A 126 -11.27 -7.44 -12.50
C LEU A 126 -10.48 -8.53 -11.77
N ARG A 127 -10.06 -8.24 -10.54
CA ARG A 127 -9.30 -9.18 -9.71
C ARG A 127 -10.04 -10.50 -9.55
N ARG A 128 -11.34 -10.46 -9.24
CA ARG A 128 -12.16 -11.67 -9.04
C ARG A 128 -12.17 -12.56 -10.28
N VAL A 129 -12.32 -11.99 -11.47
CA VAL A 129 -12.38 -12.77 -12.72
C VAL A 129 -11.00 -13.33 -13.07
N VAL A 130 -9.94 -12.55 -12.89
CA VAL A 130 -8.55 -13.03 -13.08
C VAL A 130 -8.26 -14.19 -12.13
N GLU A 131 -8.56 -14.05 -10.84
CA GLU A 131 -8.38 -15.13 -9.84
C GLU A 131 -9.18 -16.38 -10.23
N GLY A 132 -10.41 -16.23 -10.71
CA GLY A 132 -11.22 -17.35 -11.20
C GLY A 132 -10.56 -18.09 -12.37
N GLU A 133 -10.01 -17.36 -13.34
CA GLU A 133 -9.28 -17.97 -14.47
C GLU A 133 -7.97 -18.66 -14.03
N LEU A 134 -7.27 -18.10 -13.05
CA LEU A 134 -6.05 -18.70 -12.48
C LEU A 134 -6.35 -19.99 -11.70
N VAL A 135 -7.51 -20.06 -11.03
CA VAL A 135 -7.92 -21.22 -10.21
C VAL A 135 -8.55 -22.30 -11.08
N ILE A 136 -9.58 -21.97 -11.86
CA ILE A 136 -10.38 -22.95 -12.61
C ILE A 136 -9.61 -23.47 -13.82
N ASN A 137 -9.02 -22.56 -14.58
CA ASN A 137 -8.43 -22.89 -15.88
C ASN A 137 -6.90 -23.02 -15.83
N SER A 138 -6.28 -22.83 -14.65
CA SER A 138 -4.82 -22.81 -14.47
C SER A 138 -4.10 -21.97 -15.55
N SER A 139 -4.73 -20.86 -15.96
CA SER A 139 -4.20 -20.00 -17.03
C SER A 139 -2.97 -19.24 -16.53
N MET A 140 -2.07 -18.86 -17.43
CA MET A 140 -1.00 -17.91 -17.09
C MET A 140 -1.60 -16.52 -16.78
N PRO A 141 -0.99 -15.69 -15.91
CA PRO A 141 -1.53 -14.39 -15.52
C PRO A 141 -1.91 -13.45 -16.68
N ASP A 142 -1.07 -13.34 -17.71
CA ASP A 142 -1.38 -12.54 -18.91
C ASP A 142 -2.61 -13.05 -19.66
N GLN A 143 -2.79 -14.37 -19.71
CA GLN A 143 -3.93 -15.00 -20.38
C GLN A 143 -5.21 -14.81 -19.57
N ALA A 144 -5.13 -15.00 -18.24
CA ALA A 144 -6.23 -14.75 -17.32
C ALA A 144 -6.72 -13.29 -17.41
N LEU A 145 -5.79 -12.33 -17.47
CA LEU A 145 -6.11 -10.92 -17.63
C LEU A 145 -6.82 -10.61 -18.96
N LYS A 146 -6.34 -11.18 -20.08
CA LYS A 146 -6.99 -11.01 -21.39
C LYS A 146 -8.40 -11.60 -21.43
N LYS A 147 -8.62 -12.73 -20.78
CA LYS A 147 -9.97 -13.34 -20.68
C LYS A 147 -10.88 -12.52 -19.77
N ALA A 148 -10.38 -12.06 -18.63
CA ALA A 148 -11.12 -11.18 -17.72
C ALA A 148 -11.56 -9.88 -18.42
N GLN A 149 -10.67 -9.28 -19.23
CA GLN A 149 -10.99 -8.15 -20.10
C GLN A 149 -12.18 -8.45 -21.01
N ALA A 150 -12.13 -9.56 -21.74
CA ALA A 150 -13.16 -9.94 -22.69
C ALA A 150 -14.51 -10.21 -22.00
N GLN A 151 -14.48 -10.90 -20.85
CA GLN A 151 -15.66 -11.23 -20.06
C GLN A 151 -16.33 -9.98 -19.46
N LEU A 152 -15.55 -9.08 -18.89
CA LEU A 152 -16.04 -7.86 -18.25
C LEU A 152 -16.31 -6.72 -19.23
N LYS A 153 -15.98 -6.90 -20.52
CA LYS A 153 -16.12 -5.89 -21.58
C LYS A 153 -15.47 -4.55 -21.21
N LEU A 154 -14.30 -4.62 -20.56
CA LEU A 154 -13.59 -3.42 -20.13
C LEU A 154 -13.03 -2.68 -21.35
N HIS A 155 -13.43 -1.42 -21.51
CA HIS A 155 -12.95 -0.56 -22.59
C HIS A 155 -11.46 -0.21 -22.44
N ILE A 156 -10.98 -0.14 -21.21
CA ILE A 156 -9.58 0.15 -20.86
C ILE A 156 -9.12 -0.93 -19.91
N VAL A 157 -7.97 -1.56 -20.19
CA VAL A 157 -7.46 -2.67 -19.39
C VAL A 157 -6.03 -2.41 -18.93
N PRO A 158 -5.74 -2.68 -17.65
CA PRO A 158 -4.40 -2.48 -17.14
C PRO A 158 -3.45 -3.46 -17.84
N SER A 159 -2.20 -3.05 -18.04
CA SER A 159 -1.15 -4.03 -18.30
C SER A 159 -1.01 -4.99 -17.11
N LEU A 160 -0.45 -6.18 -17.32
CA LEU A 160 -0.29 -7.14 -16.23
C LEU A 160 0.43 -6.54 -15.02
N GLN A 161 1.50 -5.77 -15.26
CA GLN A 161 2.27 -5.07 -14.22
C GLN A 161 1.46 -4.04 -13.42
N ARG A 162 0.29 -3.64 -13.92
CA ARG A 162 -0.62 -2.72 -13.22
C ARG A 162 -1.62 -3.41 -12.30
N LEU A 163 -1.68 -4.74 -12.29
CA LEU A 163 -2.43 -5.44 -11.24
C LEU A 163 -1.83 -5.14 -9.87
N LEU A 164 -2.70 -4.92 -8.88
CA LEU A 164 -2.26 -4.39 -7.59
C LEU A 164 -1.28 -5.30 -6.85
N ILE A 165 -1.34 -6.61 -7.07
CA ILE A 165 -0.40 -7.56 -6.48
C ILE A 165 1.06 -7.24 -6.87
N TYR A 166 1.32 -6.87 -8.12
CA TYR A 166 2.66 -6.47 -8.57
C TYR A 166 2.98 -5.03 -8.19
N ARG A 167 2.00 -4.13 -8.19
CA ARG A 167 2.23 -2.73 -7.81
C ARG A 167 2.61 -2.59 -6.34
N TRP A 168 1.93 -3.29 -5.44
CA TRP A 168 2.31 -3.35 -4.03
C TRP A 168 3.66 -4.04 -3.83
N ALA A 169 3.97 -5.08 -4.60
CA ALA A 169 5.29 -5.71 -4.60
C ALA A 169 6.41 -4.73 -4.97
N HIS A 170 6.30 -4.02 -6.09
CA HIS A 170 7.28 -3.02 -6.51
C HIS A 170 7.36 -1.84 -5.54
N GLN A 171 6.23 -1.40 -4.98
CA GLN A 171 6.23 -0.35 -3.96
C GLN A 171 6.95 -0.81 -2.69
N ALA A 172 6.80 -2.06 -2.27
CA ALA A 172 7.52 -2.63 -1.13
C ALA A 172 9.04 -2.63 -1.37
N LEU A 173 9.47 -3.01 -2.57
CA LEU A 173 10.89 -3.00 -2.95
C LEU A 173 11.50 -1.59 -2.96
N ALA A 174 10.78 -0.60 -3.50
CA ALA A 174 11.29 0.76 -3.62
C ALA A 174 11.22 1.58 -2.32
N THR A 175 10.42 1.16 -1.34
CA THR A 175 10.23 1.95 -0.12
C THR A 175 11.47 1.86 0.79
N PRO A 176 12.00 2.99 1.29
CA PRO A 176 13.12 3.00 2.23
C PRO A 176 12.86 2.18 3.50
N ALA A 177 13.89 1.54 4.05
CA ALA A 177 13.77 0.64 5.19
C ALA A 177 13.31 1.34 6.48
N ASP A 178 13.62 2.63 6.61
CA ASP A 178 13.22 3.51 7.71
C ASP A 178 11.86 4.19 7.48
N HIS A 179 11.22 3.98 6.34
CA HIS A 179 9.95 4.62 6.05
C HIS A 179 8.80 3.98 6.87
N PRO A 180 8.00 4.77 7.62
CA PRO A 180 6.99 4.25 8.55
C PRO A 180 5.86 3.47 7.87
N LEU A 181 5.59 3.72 6.58
CA LEU A 181 4.62 2.96 5.80
C LEU A 181 5.11 1.58 5.36
N LEU A 182 6.41 1.28 5.43
CA LEU A 182 6.94 0.04 4.85
C LEU A 182 6.25 -1.23 5.39
N PRO A 183 6.05 -1.40 6.72
CA PRO A 183 5.31 -2.56 7.24
C PRO A 183 3.88 -2.65 6.70
N LEU A 184 3.20 -1.51 6.51
CA LEU A 184 1.83 -1.47 5.99
C LEU A 184 1.77 -1.79 4.49
N ILE A 185 2.76 -1.37 3.72
CA ILE A 185 2.91 -1.69 2.30
C ILE A 185 3.09 -3.20 2.12
N TRP A 186 3.94 -3.83 2.93
CA TRP A 186 4.06 -5.30 2.95
C TRP A 186 2.75 -6.00 3.33
N GLN A 187 2.03 -5.48 4.32
CA GLN A 187 0.71 -6.02 4.67
C GLN A 187 -0.28 -5.95 3.49
N LYS A 188 -0.29 -4.86 2.71
CA LYS A 188 -1.11 -4.75 1.50
C LYS A 188 -0.75 -5.79 0.45
N PHE A 189 0.54 -6.06 0.25
CA PHE A 189 0.98 -7.15 -0.61
C PHE A 189 0.49 -8.52 -0.09
N PHE A 190 0.72 -8.85 1.19
CA PHE A 190 0.31 -10.15 1.75
C PHE A 190 -1.21 -10.35 1.78
N LEU A 191 -2.00 -9.28 1.89
CA LEU A 191 -3.46 -9.36 1.74
C LEU A 191 -3.89 -9.86 0.35
N LEU A 192 -3.09 -9.59 -0.68
CA LEU A 192 -3.34 -10.07 -2.05
C LEU A 192 -2.69 -11.44 -2.27
N TYR A 193 -1.43 -11.60 -1.86
CA TYR A 193 -0.67 -12.83 -2.07
C TYR A 193 -1.21 -14.03 -1.28
N LEU A 194 -1.66 -13.81 -0.04
CA LEU A 194 -2.22 -14.86 0.83
C LEU A 194 -3.76 -14.89 0.78
N HIS A 195 -4.37 -14.20 -0.18
CA HIS A 195 -5.80 -14.30 -0.38
C HIS A 195 -6.18 -15.73 -0.78
N ARG A 196 -7.22 -16.27 -0.16
CA ARG A 196 -7.91 -17.49 -0.59
C ARG A 196 -9.23 -17.14 -1.28
N PRO A 197 -9.28 -17.12 -2.62
CA PRO A 197 -10.55 -17.13 -3.35
C PRO A 197 -11.32 -18.39 -2.95
N GLY A 198 -12.61 -18.24 -2.66
CA GLY A 198 -13.40 -19.34 -2.10
C GLY A 198 -14.81 -19.44 -2.68
N PRO A 199 -15.64 -20.33 -2.11
CA PRO A 199 -16.99 -20.63 -2.59
C PRO A 199 -17.91 -19.42 -2.66
N GLN A 200 -17.66 -18.36 -1.87
CA GLN A 200 -18.41 -17.11 -1.97
C GLN A 200 -18.34 -16.46 -3.37
N TYR A 201 -17.38 -16.87 -4.20
CA TYR A 201 -17.23 -16.43 -5.58
C TYR A 201 -17.50 -17.53 -6.62
N GLY A 202 -17.98 -18.71 -6.18
CA GLY A 202 -18.19 -19.89 -7.04
C GLY A 202 -16.92 -20.70 -7.29
N LEU A 203 -15.87 -20.49 -6.50
CA LEU A 203 -14.57 -21.16 -6.63
C LEU A 203 -14.43 -22.32 -5.63
N PRO A 204 -13.61 -23.34 -5.92
CA PRO A 204 -13.30 -24.39 -4.96
C PRO A 204 -12.62 -23.80 -3.71
N VAL A 205 -12.73 -24.50 -2.57
CA VAL A 205 -11.87 -24.22 -1.43
C VAL A 205 -10.46 -24.70 -1.80
N ASP A 206 -9.55 -23.76 -2.01
CA ASP A 206 -8.16 -24.02 -2.39
C ASP A 206 -7.21 -23.22 -1.46
N GLY A 207 -5.91 -23.40 -1.65
CA GLY A 207 -4.88 -22.59 -1.01
C GLY A 207 -4.88 -21.13 -1.45
N CYS A 208 -3.86 -20.42 -0.99
CA CYS A 208 -3.64 -19.02 -1.38
C CYS A 208 -3.41 -18.89 -2.89
N ILE A 209 -3.85 -17.75 -3.44
CA ILE A 209 -3.73 -17.47 -4.87
C ILE A 209 -2.32 -17.01 -5.29
N GLY A 210 -1.50 -16.56 -4.35
CA GLY A 210 -0.24 -15.87 -4.58
C GLY A 210 0.64 -16.51 -5.64
N GLN A 211 1.04 -17.77 -5.47
CA GLN A 211 1.93 -18.46 -6.41
C GLN A 211 1.41 -18.48 -7.85
N ARG A 212 0.09 -18.51 -8.06
CA ARG A 212 -0.52 -18.52 -9.39
C ARG A 212 -0.29 -17.21 -10.15
N PHE A 213 -0.07 -16.09 -9.46
CA PHE A 213 0.33 -14.84 -10.07
C PHE A 213 1.83 -14.78 -10.43
N PHE A 214 2.68 -15.61 -9.82
CA PHE A 214 4.13 -15.51 -9.96
C PHE A 214 4.74 -16.70 -10.69
N GLN A 215 4.09 -17.15 -11.77
CA GLN A 215 4.51 -18.31 -12.55
C GLN A 215 5.51 -17.97 -13.67
N SER A 216 5.54 -16.72 -14.15
CA SER A 216 6.49 -16.31 -15.19
C SER A 216 7.90 -16.14 -14.61
N PRO A 217 8.99 -16.39 -15.37
CA PRO A 217 10.35 -16.22 -14.86
C PRO A 217 10.63 -14.84 -14.26
N ALA A 218 10.11 -13.77 -14.87
CA ALA A 218 10.26 -12.40 -14.37
C ALA A 218 9.51 -12.15 -13.05
N HIS A 219 8.41 -12.87 -12.81
CA HIS A 219 7.67 -12.78 -11.55
C HIS A 219 8.29 -13.69 -10.48
N VAL A 220 8.83 -14.85 -10.85
CA VAL A 220 9.60 -15.69 -9.92
C VAL A 220 10.82 -14.90 -9.38
N SER A 221 11.55 -14.20 -10.25
CA SER A 221 12.64 -13.33 -9.80
C SER A 221 12.14 -12.21 -8.88
N LEU A 222 10.97 -11.63 -9.17
CA LEU A 222 10.36 -10.62 -8.30
C LEU A 222 10.07 -11.16 -6.89
N LEU A 223 9.57 -12.39 -6.72
CA LEU A 223 9.40 -12.99 -5.38
C LEU A 223 10.74 -13.19 -4.67
N SER A 224 11.78 -13.59 -5.40
CA SER A 224 13.14 -13.71 -4.85
C SER A 224 13.66 -12.35 -4.36
N ASP A 225 13.49 -11.30 -5.16
CA ASP A 225 13.88 -9.94 -4.78
C ASP A 225 13.09 -9.45 -3.55
N MET A 226 11.81 -9.78 -3.48
CA MET A 226 10.96 -9.46 -2.33
C MET A 226 11.43 -10.17 -1.05
N LYS A 227 11.76 -11.45 -1.14
CA LYS A 227 12.34 -12.20 -0.01
C LYS A 227 13.64 -11.54 0.45
N GLN A 228 14.55 -11.27 -0.49
CA GLN A 228 15.83 -10.63 -0.19
C GLN A 228 15.62 -9.28 0.50
N ARG A 229 14.68 -8.47 0.00
CA ARG A 229 14.33 -7.18 0.59
C ARG A 229 13.81 -7.29 2.02
N LEU A 230 12.98 -8.28 2.33
CA LEU A 230 12.48 -8.50 3.69
C LEU A 230 13.63 -8.79 4.67
N ILE A 231 14.61 -9.60 4.25
CA ILE A 231 15.80 -9.92 5.04
C ILE A 231 16.64 -8.66 5.28
N GLU A 232 16.91 -7.88 4.23
CA GLU A 232 17.66 -6.62 4.35
C GLU A 232 17.00 -5.62 5.32
N VAL A 233 15.68 -5.50 5.28
CA VAL A 233 14.93 -4.59 6.15
C VAL A 233 14.95 -5.10 7.60
N ALA A 234 14.86 -6.41 7.82
CA ALA A 234 15.03 -7.00 9.15
C ALA A 234 16.45 -6.72 9.70
N ASP A 235 17.48 -6.89 8.88
CA ASP A 235 18.88 -6.61 9.25
C ASP A 235 19.09 -5.12 9.57
N PHE A 236 18.50 -4.22 8.78
CA PHE A 236 18.52 -2.77 9.03
C PHE A 236 17.95 -2.44 10.42
N HIS A 237 16.76 -2.95 10.76
CA HIS A 237 16.16 -2.69 12.07
C HIS A 237 16.91 -3.38 13.22
N HIS A 238 17.51 -4.56 12.98
CA HIS A 238 18.36 -5.21 13.97
C HIS A 238 19.58 -4.35 14.29
N ALA A 239 20.25 -3.81 13.27
CA ALA A 239 21.37 -2.87 13.45
C ALA A 239 20.94 -1.58 14.18
N ALA A 240 19.82 -0.97 13.77
CA ALA A 240 19.28 0.22 14.42
C ALA A 240 18.95 -0.01 15.91
N SER A 241 18.37 -1.17 16.24
CA SER A 241 18.06 -1.53 17.64
C SER A 241 19.30 -1.64 18.53
N LYS A 242 20.46 -1.99 17.95
CA LYS A 242 21.74 -2.06 18.67
C LYS A 242 22.39 -0.69 18.81
N ALA A 243 22.37 0.13 17.75
CA ALA A 243 22.96 1.46 17.76
C ALA A 243 22.33 2.37 18.83
N LEU A 244 21.00 2.42 18.88
CA LEU A 244 20.26 3.26 19.85
C LEU A 244 20.50 2.84 21.31
N ARG A 245 20.77 1.55 21.57
CA ARG A 245 21.14 1.07 22.91
C ARG A 245 22.51 1.59 23.35
N VAL A 246 23.45 1.72 22.43
CA VAL A 246 24.81 2.23 22.72
C VAL A 246 24.75 3.73 23.02
N GLU A 247 23.98 4.49 22.23
CA GLU A 247 23.78 5.94 22.46
C GLU A 247 23.11 6.22 23.80
N SER A 248 22.09 5.45 24.18
CA SER A 248 21.42 5.59 25.49
C SER A 248 22.34 5.31 26.68
N LEU A 249 23.37 4.48 26.51
CA LEU A 249 24.36 4.19 27.56
C LEU A 249 25.46 5.26 27.63
N ALA A 250 25.76 5.92 26.50
CA ALA A 250 26.71 7.03 26.42
C ALA A 250 26.11 8.34 26.97
N ASP A 251 24.85 8.64 26.65
CA ASP A 251 24.10 9.81 27.15
C ASP A 251 23.87 9.76 28.68
N ALA A 252 23.94 8.59 29.31
CA ALA A 252 23.80 8.45 30.77
C ALA A 252 25.04 8.96 31.55
N GLY A 253 26.15 9.26 30.85
CA GLY A 253 27.40 9.75 31.44
C GLY A 253 27.65 11.26 31.27
N GLU A 254 26.96 11.95 30.38
CA GLU A 254 27.20 13.36 30.09
C GLU A 254 25.90 14.18 30.06
N SER A 255 25.90 15.30 30.78
CA SER A 255 24.75 16.18 31.01
C SER A 255 24.02 16.59 29.74
N ALA A 256 22.69 16.54 29.80
CA ALA A 256 21.76 16.98 28.77
C ALA A 256 22.10 18.37 28.21
N SER A 257 22.55 18.43 26.96
CA SER A 257 22.46 19.63 26.14
C SER A 257 22.42 19.30 24.65
N GLN A 258 21.34 19.79 24.02
CA GLN A 258 21.12 19.95 22.58
C GLN A 258 21.01 18.68 21.73
N LYS A 259 19.86 18.00 21.80
CA LYS A 259 19.42 17.13 20.70
C LYS A 259 18.92 17.98 19.53
N GLY A 260 19.75 18.02 18.48
CA GLY A 260 19.47 18.66 17.22
C GLY A 260 18.27 18.03 16.50
N ARG A 261 17.50 18.90 15.83
CA ARG A 261 16.46 18.57 14.86
C ARG A 261 16.98 17.59 13.81
N GLY A 262 16.29 16.47 13.58
CA GLY A 262 16.53 15.69 12.36
C GLY A 262 15.83 14.34 12.25
N VAL A 263 15.68 13.60 13.35
CA VAL A 263 15.10 12.24 13.30
C VAL A 263 13.65 12.29 13.80
N PRO A 264 12.66 11.80 13.02
CA PRO A 264 11.29 11.67 13.50
C PRO A 264 11.25 10.80 14.77
N ASP A 265 10.55 11.25 15.82
CA ASP A 265 10.54 10.61 17.14
C ASP A 265 10.24 9.10 17.12
N TYR A 266 9.45 8.61 16.15
CA TYR A 266 9.15 7.18 16.02
C TYR A 266 10.36 6.30 15.61
N LEU A 267 11.41 6.85 15.00
CA LEU A 267 12.63 6.11 14.63
C LEU A 267 13.65 6.00 15.77
N THR A 268 13.30 6.45 16.97
CA THR A 268 14.24 6.55 18.09
C THR A 268 14.02 5.47 19.16
N SER A 269 13.04 4.58 18.98
CA SER A 269 12.73 3.51 19.95
C SER A 269 13.42 2.19 19.59
N PRO A 270 14.37 1.68 20.42
CA PRO A 270 14.94 0.35 20.24
C PRO A 270 13.88 -0.76 20.28
N GLU A 271 12.79 -0.58 21.02
CA GLU A 271 11.68 -1.54 21.17
C GLU A 271 10.90 -1.67 19.87
N LEU A 272 10.58 -0.54 19.23
CA LEU A 272 9.95 -0.55 17.91
C LEU A 272 10.80 -1.33 16.91
N HIS A 273 12.11 -1.08 16.87
CA HIS A 273 13.00 -1.80 15.97
C HIS A 273 13.01 -3.31 16.21
N LYS A 274 12.97 -3.78 17.47
CA LYS A 274 12.86 -5.23 17.77
C LYS A 274 11.54 -5.82 17.26
N GLU A 275 10.43 -5.10 17.39
CA GLU A 275 9.14 -5.56 16.88
C GLU A 275 9.12 -5.57 15.35
N LEU A 276 9.74 -4.59 14.69
CA LEU A 276 9.90 -4.57 13.25
C LEU A 276 10.75 -5.74 12.75
N VAL A 277 11.86 -6.06 13.43
CA VAL A 277 12.65 -7.26 13.13
C VAL A 277 11.76 -8.51 13.15
N ARG A 278 11.02 -8.73 14.26
CA ARG A 278 10.10 -9.88 14.37
C ARG A 278 9.08 -9.91 13.25
N LEU A 279 8.47 -8.77 12.93
CA LEU A 279 7.45 -8.67 11.89
C LEU A 279 8.01 -9.01 10.50
N PHE A 280 9.18 -8.48 10.13
CA PHE A 280 9.77 -8.78 8.82
C PHE A 280 10.25 -10.23 8.72
N PHE A 281 10.73 -10.84 9.80
CA PHE A 281 10.98 -12.29 9.83
C PHE A 281 9.72 -13.12 9.61
N VAL A 282 8.60 -12.74 10.24
CA VAL A 282 7.29 -13.39 10.01
C VAL A 282 6.90 -13.32 8.53
N PHE A 283 7.10 -12.17 7.89
CA PHE A 283 6.83 -11.99 6.46
C PHE A 283 7.71 -12.87 5.56
N VAL A 284 8.99 -13.07 5.89
CA VAL A 284 9.85 -14.01 5.17
C VAL A 284 9.25 -15.42 5.23
N LEU A 285 8.90 -15.88 6.43
CA LEU A 285 8.30 -17.20 6.64
C LEU A 285 7.01 -17.38 5.82
N TRP A 286 6.16 -16.36 5.79
CA TRP A 286 4.91 -16.42 5.01
C TRP A 286 5.13 -16.49 3.51
N LEU A 287 6.17 -15.85 3.00
CA LEU A 287 6.51 -15.84 1.58
C LEU A 287 7.07 -17.20 1.13
N GLU A 288 7.84 -17.87 2.00
CA GLU A 288 8.47 -19.16 1.73
C GLU A 288 7.52 -20.36 1.92
N GLU A 289 6.45 -20.20 2.68
CA GLU A 289 5.58 -21.31 3.08
C GLU A 289 4.68 -21.80 1.93
N GLU A 290 5.16 -22.82 1.22
CA GLU A 290 4.43 -23.45 0.12
C GLU A 290 3.10 -24.08 0.56
N SER A 291 3.01 -24.59 1.81
CA SER A 291 1.80 -25.27 2.27
C SER A 291 0.57 -24.34 2.24
N PHE A 292 0.77 -23.04 2.46
CA PHE A 292 -0.30 -22.04 2.38
C PHE A 292 -0.95 -22.00 1.00
N GLN A 293 -0.17 -22.27 -0.05
CA GLN A 293 -0.57 -22.21 -1.45
C GLN A 293 -1.29 -23.50 -1.88
N LYS A 294 -1.09 -24.61 -1.15
CA LYS A 294 -1.73 -25.92 -1.40
C LYS A 294 -3.07 -26.07 -0.67
N GLY A 295 -3.34 -25.24 0.34
CA GLY A 295 -4.60 -25.26 1.10
C GLY A 295 -4.65 -26.29 2.24
N ASP A 296 -3.59 -27.10 2.38
CA ASP A 296 -3.50 -28.18 3.38
C ASP A 296 -3.18 -27.68 4.81
N THR A 297 -2.88 -26.39 4.97
CA THR A 297 -2.38 -25.86 6.24
C THR A 297 -3.48 -25.51 7.23
N TYR A 298 -3.45 -26.16 8.39
CA TYR A 298 -4.23 -25.77 9.54
C TYR A 298 -3.54 -24.61 10.30
N ILE A 299 -4.02 -23.38 10.07
CA ILE A 299 -3.41 -22.15 10.63
C ILE A 299 -3.21 -22.20 12.15
N PRO A 300 -4.16 -22.68 12.98
CA PRO A 300 -3.98 -22.69 14.43
C PRO A 300 -2.85 -23.61 14.94
N SER A 301 -2.40 -24.60 14.15
CA SER A 301 -1.28 -25.47 14.55
C SER A 301 0.09 -24.96 14.11
N LEU A 302 0.17 -23.78 13.48
CA LEU A 302 1.44 -23.23 13.04
C LEU A 302 2.35 -22.90 14.24
N PRO A 303 3.67 -23.09 14.10
CA PRO A 303 4.63 -22.66 15.10
C PRO A 303 4.49 -21.15 15.41
N LYS A 304 4.76 -20.75 16.65
CA LYS A 304 4.59 -19.35 17.13
C LYS A 304 5.28 -18.31 16.26
N GLN A 305 6.41 -18.66 15.65
CA GLN A 305 7.18 -17.79 14.75
C GLN A 305 6.43 -17.34 13.49
N TYR A 306 5.32 -18.01 13.13
CA TYR A 306 4.48 -17.62 12.00
C TYR A 306 3.43 -16.55 12.37
N ASP A 307 3.28 -16.17 13.64
CA ASP A 307 2.21 -15.27 14.09
C ASP A 307 0.84 -15.67 13.50
N ALA A 308 0.38 -16.88 13.86
CA ALA A 308 -0.83 -17.49 13.30
C ALA A 308 -2.08 -16.59 13.43
N TYR A 309 -2.13 -15.78 14.49
CA TYR A 309 -3.22 -14.81 14.70
C TYR A 309 -3.23 -13.72 13.62
N ARG A 310 -2.09 -13.08 13.36
CA ARG A 310 -1.98 -12.05 12.33
C ARG A 310 -2.15 -12.64 10.92
N LEU A 311 -1.60 -13.83 10.68
CA LEU A 311 -1.78 -14.55 9.43
C LEU A 311 -3.26 -14.84 9.15
N ALA A 312 -3.99 -15.37 10.13
CA ALA A 312 -5.42 -15.64 10.00
C ALA A 312 -6.20 -14.37 9.64
N LYS A 313 -5.88 -13.22 10.26
CA LYS A 313 -6.52 -11.94 9.93
C LYS A 313 -6.31 -11.54 8.47
N ILE A 314 -5.07 -11.61 7.99
CA ILE A 314 -4.73 -11.29 6.59
C ILE A 314 -5.49 -12.22 5.63
N MET A 315 -5.51 -13.52 5.90
CA MET A 315 -6.19 -14.50 5.03
C MET A 315 -7.71 -14.30 4.97
N HIS A 316 -8.35 -13.92 6.08
CA HIS A 316 -9.79 -13.66 6.13
C HIS A 316 -10.18 -12.27 5.61
N LYS A 317 -9.24 -11.53 4.99
CA LYS A 317 -9.39 -10.10 4.64
C LYS A 317 -9.86 -9.25 5.83
N GLN A 318 -9.69 -9.73 7.06
CA GLN A 318 -9.85 -8.93 8.26
C GLN A 318 -8.60 -8.07 8.35
N GLN A 319 -8.63 -6.98 7.60
CA GLN A 319 -7.80 -5.83 7.94
C GLN A 319 -8.04 -5.53 9.43
N PHE A 320 -7.04 -5.02 10.14
CA PHE A 320 -7.37 -4.03 11.16
C PHE A 320 -8.20 -2.97 10.46
N GLY A 321 -9.52 -3.05 10.65
CA GLY A 321 -10.49 -2.37 9.81
C GLY A 321 -10.12 -0.91 9.67
N CYS A 322 -9.83 -0.49 8.44
CA CYS A 322 -10.33 0.79 7.95
C CYS A 322 -11.84 0.63 7.72
N ASN A 323 -12.60 0.42 8.79
CA ASN A 323 -13.98 0.88 8.82
C ASN A 323 -13.92 2.22 9.55
N CYS A 324 -13.72 3.27 8.74
CA CYS A 324 -13.68 4.69 9.10
C CYS A 324 -12.52 5.12 10.03
N LEU A 325 -11.55 5.87 9.49
CA LEU A 325 -10.96 7.13 10.01
C LEU A 325 -10.83 7.39 11.54
N GLY A 326 -10.80 6.39 12.44
CA GLY A 326 -10.95 6.67 13.88
C GLY A 326 -10.31 5.72 14.86
N ALA A 327 -9.56 4.70 14.43
CA ALA A 327 -8.96 3.75 15.37
C ALA A 327 -7.60 3.24 14.89
N ARG A 328 -6.59 4.12 14.85
CA ARG A 328 -5.20 3.69 14.60
C ARG A 328 -4.22 4.41 15.52
N THR A 329 -3.82 3.69 16.57
CA THR A 329 -2.44 3.64 17.10
C THR A 329 -2.26 2.53 18.14
N SER A 330 -3.33 2.03 18.78
CA SER A 330 -3.22 1.03 19.87
C SER A 330 -3.01 -0.43 19.46
N THR A 331 -3.04 -0.79 18.17
CA THR A 331 -3.16 -2.21 17.78
C THR A 331 -2.05 -2.76 16.88
N ILE A 332 -1.07 -1.94 16.48
CA ILE A 332 0.05 -2.43 15.66
C ILE A 332 1.21 -2.96 16.52
N LEU A 333 1.32 -2.48 17.76
CA LEU A 333 2.19 -2.97 18.81
C LEU A 333 1.29 -3.18 20.02
N GLY A 334 1.17 -4.40 20.55
CA GLY A 334 0.38 -4.64 21.74
C GLY A 334 0.93 -3.85 22.91
N GLY A 335 0.29 -2.73 23.24
CA GLY A 335 0.68 -1.85 24.34
C GLY A 335 0.12 -0.46 24.15
N ASP A 336 -0.69 -0.01 25.11
CA ASP A 336 -1.15 1.37 25.24
C ASP A 336 0.05 2.32 25.30
N LEU A 337 0.38 2.91 24.16
CA LEU A 337 1.21 4.10 24.08
C LEU A 337 0.35 5.22 23.51
N THR A 338 -0.33 5.90 24.42
CA THR A 338 -0.87 7.24 24.21
C THR A 338 0.27 8.18 23.83
N TYR A 339 0.14 8.83 22.67
CA TYR A 339 0.94 9.98 22.27
C TYR A 339 0.56 11.23 23.07
#